data_AF-A0A9X2Y153-F1
#
_entry.id   AF-A0A9X2Y153-F1
#
_cell.length_a   1.000
_cell.length_b   1.000
_cell.length_c   1.000
_cell.angle_alpha   90.00
_cell.angle_beta   90.00
_cell.angle_gamma   90.00
#
_symmetry.space_group_name_H-M   'P 1'
#
loop_
_entity.id
_entity.type
_entity.pdbx_description
1 polymer ?
#
loop_
_entity_poly.entity_id
_entity_poly.type
_entity_poly.pdbx_seq_one_letter_code
_entity_poly.pdbx_strand_id
1 'polypeptide(L)'
;MECTVVVLYHGALTYYTVSETENGTYEAGLLKYNGDQKQEPPHKVSFKKQGRHCSGDFNDQDLLDDIYLAIKTQQQKRRDKS
;
A
#
# COMPACT_ATOMS: atom_id res chain seq x y z
N MET A 1 4.34 12.69 -0.76
CA MET A 1 5.00 11.92 -1.85
C MET A 1 3.95 11.04 -2.51
N GLU A 2 3.94 10.91 -3.84
CA GLU A 2 3.03 9.98 -4.54
C GLU A 2 3.82 8.87 -5.26
N CYS A 3 3.37 7.63 -5.11
CA CYS A 3 3.98 6.48 -5.78
C CYS A 3 2.96 5.35 -6.04
N THR A 4 3.20 4.58 -7.10
CA THR A 4 2.40 3.39 -7.39
C THR A 4 3.15 2.15 -6.95
N VAL A 5 2.51 1.35 -6.11
CA VAL A 5 3.03 0.08 -5.59
C VAL A 5 2.18 -1.09 -6.06
N VAL A 6 2.81 -2.26 -6.12
CA VAL A 6 2.16 -3.51 -6.50
C VAL A 6 2.36 -4.50 -5.37
N VAL A 7 1.27 -5.08 -4.90
CA VAL A 7 1.24 -6.08 -3.82
C VAL A 7 0.47 -7.32 -4.27
N LEU A 8 0.70 -8.44 -3.60
CA LEU A 8 -0.04 -9.68 -3.82
C LEU A 8 -1.15 -9.77 -2.77
N TYR A 9 -2.40 -9.75 -3.20
CA TYR A 9 -3.56 -9.92 -2.32
C TYR A 9 -4.37 -11.12 -2.80
N HIS A 10 -4.59 -12.10 -1.91
CA HIS A 10 -5.23 -13.39 -2.24
C HIS A 10 -4.66 -14.07 -3.52
N GLY A 11 -3.35 -13.97 -3.75
CA GLY A 11 -2.67 -14.58 -4.89
C GLY A 11 -2.83 -13.83 -6.23
N ALA A 12 -3.45 -12.66 -6.22
CA ALA A 12 -3.58 -11.79 -7.38
C ALA A 12 -2.80 -10.48 -7.21
N LEU A 13 -2.35 -9.92 -8.34
CA LEU A 13 -1.65 -8.65 -8.35
C LEU A 13 -2.62 -7.49 -8.15
N THR A 14 -2.31 -6.65 -7.17
CA THR A 14 -3.08 -5.49 -6.78
C THR A 14 -2.21 -4.25 -6.86
N TYR A 15 -2.70 -3.24 -7.57
CA TYR A 15 -2.02 -1.99 -7.83
C TYR A 15 -2.64 -0.89 -6.98
N TYR A 16 -1.81 -0.22 -6.20
CA TYR A 16 -2.22 0.90 -5.36
C TYR A 16 -1.44 2.16 -5.72
N THR A 17 -2.13 3.28 -5.82
CA THR A 17 -1.51 4.61 -5.73
C THR A 17 -1.48 5.00 -4.27
N VAL A 18 -0.30 5.26 -3.73
CA VAL A 18 -0.11 5.71 -2.36
C VAL A 18 0.36 7.14 -2.34
N SER A 19 -0.32 7.97 -1.55
CA SER A 19 0.07 9.33 -1.21
C SER A 19 0.40 9.43 0.28
N GLU A 20 1.58 9.97 0.59
CA GLU A 20 1.97 10.31 1.96
C GLU A 20 1.54 11.74 2.27
N THR A 21 0.77 11.89 3.35
CA THR A 21 0.30 13.18 3.89
C THR A 21 1.32 13.76 4.89
N GLU A 22 1.21 15.06 5.19
CA GLU A 22 2.13 15.76 6.10
C GLU A 22 2.13 15.21 7.54
N ASN A 23 1.05 14.53 7.95
CA ASN A 23 0.92 13.95 9.29
C ASN A 23 1.57 12.55 9.42
N GLY A 24 2.27 12.07 8.39
CA GLY A 24 2.85 10.72 8.36
C GLY A 24 1.81 9.61 8.16
N THR A 25 0.61 9.96 7.72
CA THR A 25 -0.43 9.03 7.27
C THR A 25 -0.29 8.78 5.77
N TYR A 26 -0.49 7.54 5.35
CA TYR A 26 -0.52 7.11 3.97
C TYR A 26 -1.96 6.85 3.54
N GLU A 27 -2.34 7.36 2.38
CA GLU A 27 -3.60 7.01 1.71
C GLU A 27 -3.28 6.18 0.48
N ALA A 28 -3.76 4.93 0.43
CA ALA A 28 -3.66 4.06 -0.73
C ALA A 28 -5.00 3.94 -1.43
N GLY A 29 -5.05 4.34 -2.69
CA GLY A 29 -6.19 4.14 -3.59
C GLY A 29 -5.92 2.96 -4.53
N LEU A 30 -6.86 2.01 -4.58
CA LEU A 30 -6.82 0.89 -5.50
C LEU A 30 -6.93 1.41 -6.93
N LEU A 31 -5.92 1.13 -7.75
CA LEU A 31 -5.97 1.40 -9.19
C LEU A 31 -6.52 0.20 -9.96
N LYS A 32 -6.07 -1.00 -9.58
CA LYS A 32 -6.39 -2.21 -10.31
C LYS A 32 -6.21 -3.44 -9.44
N TYR A 33 -7.18 -4.34 -9.51
CA TYR A 33 -7.07 -5.68 -8.96
C TYR A 33 -7.27 -6.71 -10.08
N ASN A 34 -6.33 -7.65 -10.21
CA ASN A 34 -6.37 -8.70 -11.23
C ASN A 34 -6.92 -10.04 -10.70
N GLY A 35 -7.59 -10.05 -9.54
CA GLY A 35 -8.14 -11.26 -8.93
C GLY A 35 -9.66 -11.39 -9.07
N ASP A 36 -10.25 -12.24 -8.23
CA ASP A 36 -11.71 -12.41 -8.17
C ASP A 36 -12.37 -11.18 -7.54
N GLN A 37 -13.27 -10.51 -8.28
CA GLN A 37 -13.99 -9.33 -7.79
C GLN A 37 -14.78 -9.58 -6.50
N LYS A 38 -15.13 -10.83 -6.17
CA LYS A 38 -15.77 -11.17 -4.89
C LYS A 38 -14.83 -11.03 -3.69
N GLN A 39 -13.52 -11.01 -3.93
CA GLN A 39 -12.45 -10.85 -2.94
C GLN A 39 -11.65 -9.58 -3.22
N GLU A 40 -12.30 -8.58 -3.84
CA GLU A 40 -11.63 -7.32 -4.14
C GLU A 40 -11.18 -6.64 -2.84
N PRO A 41 -9.91 -6.21 -2.78
CA PRO A 41 -9.42 -5.47 -1.63
C PRO A 41 -10.08 -4.08 -1.57
N PRO A 42 -9.98 -3.38 -0.44
CA PRO A 42 -10.56 -2.06 -0.28
C PRO A 42 -10.06 -1.08 -1.34
N HIS A 43 -10.99 -0.30 -1.89
CA HIS A 43 -10.73 0.70 -2.93
C HIS A 43 -9.93 1.90 -2.41
N LYS A 44 -10.07 2.21 -1.12
CA LYS A 44 -9.31 3.23 -0.44
C LYS A 44 -8.98 2.74 0.96
N VAL A 45 -7.72 2.87 1.35
CA VAL A 45 -7.26 2.61 2.72
C VAL A 45 -6.35 3.73 3.19
N SER A 46 -6.50 4.09 4.45
CA SER A 46 -5.77 5.15 5.12
C SER A 46 -5.09 4.53 6.32
N PHE A 47 -3.76 4.52 6.33
CA PHE A 47 -2.98 3.83 7.35
C PHE A 47 -1.75 4.63 7.75
N LYS A 48 -1.22 4.31 8.92
CA LYS A 48 0.02 4.88 9.45
C LYS A 48 0.86 3.77 10.04
N LYS A 49 2.18 3.94 10.00
CA LYS A 49 3.08 3.01 10.68
C LYS A 49 2.98 3.21 12.20
N GLN A 50 2.62 2.16 12.94
CA GLN A 50 2.61 2.14 14.40
C GLN A 50 3.49 1.01 14.93
N GLY A 51 4.74 1.35 15.23
CA GLY A 51 5.72 0.38 15.71
C GLY A 51 6.14 -0.61 14.62
N ARG A 52 5.85 -1.89 14.82
CA ARG A 52 6.22 -2.98 13.89
C ARG A 52 5.21 -3.19 12.76
N HIS A 53 3.95 -2.78 12.96
CA HIS A 53 2.87 -2.98 12.01
C HIS A 53 2.27 -1.64 11.57
N CYS A 54 1.58 -1.67 10.45
CA CYS A 54 0.74 -0.59 9.97
C CYS A 54 -0.65 -0.72 10.59
N SER A 55 -1.24 0.43 10.94
CA SER A 55 -2.58 0.50 11.51
C SER A 55 -3.37 1.56 10.76
N GLY A 56 -4.59 1.23 10.38
CA GLY A 56 -5.42 2.06 9.51
C GLY A 56 -6.90 1.82 9.68
N ASP A 57 -7.66 2.35 8.73
CA ASP A 57 -9.10 2.14 8.57
C ASP A 57 -9.47 0.72 8.09
N PHE A 58 -8.49 -0.04 7.57
CA PHE A 58 -8.65 -1.41 7.14
C PHE A 58 -8.03 -2.42 8.12
N ASN A 59 -8.74 -3.52 8.34
CA ASN A 59 -8.39 -4.53 9.35
C ASN A 59 -7.35 -5.56 8.89
N ASP A 60 -6.99 -5.57 7.60
CA ASP A 60 -5.95 -6.47 7.10
C ASP A 60 -4.57 -5.85 7.27
N GLN A 61 -3.92 -6.22 8.37
CA GLN A 61 -2.59 -5.69 8.73
C GLN A 61 -1.53 -6.17 7.75
N ASP A 62 -1.66 -7.40 7.23
CA ASP A 62 -0.70 -7.98 6.29
C ASP A 62 -0.69 -7.18 4.99
N LEU A 63 -1.88 -6.85 4.45
CA LEU A 63 -1.98 -5.97 3.28
C LEU A 63 -1.34 -4.59 3.53
N LEU A 64 -1.61 -3.98 4.68
CA LEU A 64 -1.07 -2.65 5.01
C LEU A 64 0.46 -2.68 5.13
N ASP A 65 1.01 -3.72 5.77
CA ASP A 65 2.45 -3.92 5.91
C ASP A 65 3.12 -4.18 4.55
N ASP A 66 2.50 -4.97 3.68
CA ASP A 66 2.99 -5.23 2.32
C ASP A 66 3.00 -3.95 1.47
N ILE A 67 1.94 -3.14 1.53
CA ILE A 67 1.87 -1.84 0.86
C ILE A 67 3.01 -0.95 1.37
N TYR A 68 3.19 -0.86 2.69
CA TYR A 68 4.26 -0.04 3.28
C TYR A 68 5.66 -0.51 2.87
N LEU A 69 5.91 -1.82 2.86
CA LEU A 69 7.19 -2.39 2.46
C LEU A 69 7.48 -2.11 0.98
N ALA A 70 6.47 -2.19 0.12
CA ALA A 70 6.58 -1.86 -1.30
C ALA A 70 6.94 -0.38 -1.50
N ILE A 71 6.31 0.54 -0.76
CA ILE A 71 6.65 1.98 -0.78
C ILE A 71 8.12 2.17 -0.40
N LYS A 72 8.58 1.55 0.69
CA LYS A 72 9.97 1.68 1.15
C LYS A 72 10.97 1.13 0.15
N THR A 73 10.67 0.00 -0.46
CA THR A 73 11.50 -0.60 -1.51
C THR A 73 11.58 0.32 -2.73
N GLN A 74 10.48 0.95 -3.11
CA GLN A 74 10.45 1.88 -4.25
C GLN A 74 11.19 3.19 -3.94
N GLN A 75 11.06 3.72 -2.71
CA GLN A 75 11.83 4.86 -2.23
C GLN A 75 13.34 4.58 -2.28
N GLN A 76 13.77 3.42 -1.80
CA GLN A 76 15.18 3.01 -1.82
C GLN A 76 15.70 2.93 -3.27
N LYS A 77 14.96 2.27 -4.17
CA LYS A 77 15.32 2.18 -5.59
C LYS A 77 15.46 3.54 -6.28
N ARG A 78 14.67 4.54 -5.90
CA ARG A 78 14.79 5.91 -6.44
C ARG A 78 16.06 6.60 -5.94
N ARG A 79 16.44 6.36 -4.69
CA ARG A 79 17.65 6.92 -4.08
C ARG A 79 18.92 6.34 -4.67
N ASP A 80 18.94 5.05 -4.98
CA ASP A 80 20.11 4.37 -5.58
C ASP A 80 20.32 4.71 -7.07
N LYS A 81 19.36 5.39 -7.72
CA LYS A 81 19.44 5.83 -9.13
C LYS A 81 19.77 7.32 -9.30
N SER A 82 19.99 8.05 -8.20
CA SER A 82 20.29 9.48 -8.20
C SER A 82 21.73 9.75 -7.79
#